data_AF-A0A4Y6Q296-F1
#
_entry.id   AF-A0A4Y6Q296-F1
#
_cell.length_a   1.000
_cell.length_b   1.000
_cell.length_c   1.000
_cell.angle_alpha   90.00
_cell.angle_beta   90.00
_cell.angle_gamma   90.00
#
_symmetry.space_group_name_H-M   'P 1'
#
loop_
_entity.id
_entity.type
_entity.pdbx_description
1 polymer ?
#
loop_
_entity_poly.entity_id
_entity_poly.type
_entity_poly.pdbx_seq_one_letter_code
_entity_poly.pdbx_strand_id
1 'polypeptide(L)'
;MNKSITVGFVVAFYAFLGVLAWVLASIFGDINLLVWHDANDTSVYFDAVLGVAVGIVVVLASNVLDRKAEWARELGREFGRTLGPLSTGDAFIFALASGVGEELLFRGFLQQILTEAVFSGAWADWAGLIAASLIFGLMHVGPDIKKFWPWTAMAVVLGAGFGWMYLYTGNVLAPILAHFTINFFNLQSIGRKYGHLKAGHEQQ
;
A
#
# COMPACT_ATOMS: atom_id res chain seq x y z
N MET A 1 2.74 25.78 -11.69
CA MET A 1 1.52 25.55 -10.91
C MET A 1 1.56 24.16 -10.30
N ASN A 2 2.02 24.04 -9.06
CA ASN A 2 1.97 22.75 -8.36
C ASN A 2 0.54 22.60 -7.79
N LYS A 3 -0.32 21.83 -8.45
CA LYS A 3 -1.68 21.59 -7.94
C LYS A 3 -1.57 20.75 -6.69
N SER A 4 -2.09 21.23 -5.57
CA SER A 4 -2.29 20.43 -4.36
C SER A 4 -3.13 19.19 -4.70
N ILE A 5 -2.65 18.00 -4.30
CA ILE A 5 -3.38 16.74 -4.44
C ILE A 5 -4.71 16.89 -3.69
N THR A 6 -5.82 16.79 -4.41
CA THR A 6 -7.16 16.91 -3.82
C THR A 6 -7.67 15.54 -3.39
N VAL A 7 -8.51 15.51 -2.36
CA VAL A 7 -9.21 14.30 -1.92
C VAL A 7 -9.95 13.64 -3.08
N GLY A 8 -10.63 14.43 -3.91
CA GLY A 8 -11.36 13.91 -5.07
C GLY A 8 -10.45 13.22 -6.09
N PHE A 9 -9.26 13.75 -6.34
CA PHE A 9 -8.29 13.10 -7.23
C PHE A 9 -7.81 11.77 -6.66
N VAL A 10 -7.49 11.72 -5.36
CA VAL A 10 -7.03 10.49 -4.68
C VAL A 10 -8.09 9.40 -4.74
N VAL A 11 -9.34 9.74 -4.40
CA VAL A 11 -10.46 8.79 -4.47
C VAL A 11 -10.67 8.30 -5.91
N ALA A 12 -10.66 9.20 -6.89
CA ALA A 12 -10.84 8.82 -8.29
C ALA A 12 -9.73 7.89 -8.80
N PHE A 13 -8.47 8.20 -8.45
CA PHE A 13 -7.31 7.38 -8.83
C PHE A 13 -7.41 5.96 -8.26
N TYR A 14 -7.69 5.82 -6.96
CA TYR A 14 -7.76 4.51 -6.33
C TYR A 14 -9.03 3.73 -6.65
N ALA A 15 -10.16 4.41 -6.85
CA ALA A 15 -11.35 3.79 -7.41
C ALA A 15 -11.09 3.25 -8.82
N PHE A 16 -10.34 3.99 -9.65
CA PHE A 16 -9.90 3.51 -10.95
C PHE A 16 -9.05 2.24 -10.84
N LEU A 17 -8.11 2.15 -9.89
CA LEU A 17 -7.33 0.92 -9.69
C LEU A 17 -8.22 -0.29 -9.33
N GLY A 18 -9.20 -0.09 -8.45
CA GLY A 18 -10.17 -1.14 -8.09
C GLY A 18 -11.05 -1.56 -9.28
N VAL A 19 -11.54 -0.61 -10.08
CA VAL A 19 -12.30 -0.91 -11.30
C VAL A 19 -11.43 -1.60 -12.34
N LEU A 20 -10.18 -1.16 -12.50
CA LEU A 20 -9.22 -1.80 -13.40
C LEU A 20 -8.97 -3.25 -12.98
N ALA A 21 -8.75 -3.50 -11.70
CA ALA A 21 -8.60 -4.86 -11.17
C ALA A 21 -9.81 -5.74 -11.51
N TRP A 22 -11.02 -5.21 -11.34
CA TRP A 22 -12.26 -5.92 -11.67
C TRP A 22 -12.40 -6.22 -13.15
N VAL A 23 -12.19 -5.22 -14.02
CA VAL A 23 -12.23 -5.41 -15.48
C VAL A 23 -11.22 -6.46 -15.93
N LEU A 24 -9.98 -6.39 -15.41
CA LEU A 24 -8.94 -7.36 -15.76
C LEU A 24 -9.30 -8.77 -15.26
N ALA A 25 -9.79 -8.90 -14.02
CA ALA A 25 -10.25 -10.18 -13.49
C ALA A 25 -11.35 -10.82 -14.36
N SER A 26 -12.30 -10.02 -14.85
CA SER A 26 -13.35 -10.50 -15.77
C SER A 26 -12.82 -10.92 -17.14
N ILE A 27 -11.73 -10.31 -17.64
CA ILE A 27 -11.12 -10.69 -18.92
C ILE A 27 -10.31 -11.98 -18.80
N PHE A 28 -9.62 -12.19 -17.68
CA PHE A 28 -8.65 -13.27 -17.49
C PHE A 28 -9.20 -14.52 -16.78
N GLY A 29 -10.53 -14.64 -16.64
CA GLY A 29 -11.18 -15.91 -16.27
C GLY A 29 -11.84 -15.96 -14.89
N ASP A 30 -12.76 -15.03 -14.60
CA ASP A 30 -13.55 -14.98 -13.35
C ASP A 30 -12.71 -15.08 -12.06
N ILE A 31 -11.52 -14.46 -12.08
CA ILE A 31 -10.64 -14.29 -10.92
C ILE A 31 -11.42 -13.62 -9.78
N ASN A 32 -11.43 -14.27 -8.60
CA ASN A 32 -12.06 -13.69 -7.42
C ASN A 32 -11.09 -12.74 -6.71
N LEU A 33 -11.34 -11.43 -6.87
CA LEU A 33 -10.48 -10.39 -6.28
C LEU A 33 -10.40 -10.43 -4.75
N LEU A 34 -11.38 -11.04 -4.07
CA LEU A 34 -11.45 -11.02 -2.62
C LEU A 34 -10.76 -12.22 -2.00
N VAL A 35 -10.75 -13.35 -2.71
CA VAL A 35 -10.39 -14.65 -2.14
C VAL A 35 -9.49 -15.44 -3.10
N TRP A 36 -8.44 -16.04 -2.56
CA TRP A 36 -7.59 -16.98 -3.28
C TRP A 36 -8.25 -18.36 -3.40
N HIS A 37 -8.12 -19.01 -4.56
CA HIS A 37 -8.71 -20.33 -4.79
C HIS A 37 -8.08 -21.39 -3.85
N ASP A 38 -8.90 -22.26 -3.25
CA ASP A 38 -8.47 -23.30 -2.28
C ASP A 38 -7.75 -22.80 -1.01
N ALA A 39 -7.90 -21.52 -0.64
CA ALA A 39 -7.19 -20.98 0.51
C ALA A 39 -7.76 -21.36 1.87
N ASN A 40 -6.96 -21.18 2.92
CA ASN A 40 -7.32 -21.49 4.30
C ASN A 40 -8.63 -20.81 4.69
N ASP A 41 -9.54 -21.55 5.33
CA ASP A 41 -10.81 -21.04 5.86
C ASP A 41 -10.56 -20.28 7.18
N THR A 42 -9.78 -19.19 7.11
CA THR A 42 -9.56 -18.30 8.26
C THR A 42 -10.81 -17.46 8.52
N SER A 43 -11.14 -17.28 9.79
CA SER A 43 -12.28 -16.42 10.13
C SER A 43 -11.98 -14.95 9.80
N VAL A 44 -13.00 -14.21 9.37
CA VAL A 44 -12.91 -12.76 9.11
C VAL A 44 -12.34 -11.96 10.30
N TYR A 45 -12.60 -12.42 11.53
CA TYR A 45 -12.06 -11.81 12.75
C TYR A 45 -10.55 -12.00 12.85
N PHE A 46 -10.06 -13.18 12.50
CA PHE A 46 -8.63 -13.47 12.47
C PHE A 46 -7.92 -12.61 11.43
N ASP A 47 -8.46 -12.52 10.21
CA ASP A 47 -7.90 -11.68 9.14
C ASP A 47 -7.82 -10.22 9.57
N ALA A 48 -8.87 -9.72 10.22
CA ALA A 48 -8.91 -8.36 10.73
C ALA A 48 -7.88 -8.10 11.84
N VAL A 49 -7.79 -9.02 12.81
CA VAL A 49 -6.81 -8.91 13.90
C VAL A 49 -5.39 -9.00 13.35
N LEU A 50 -5.11 -9.94 12.44
CA LEU A 50 -3.80 -10.10 11.83
C LEU A 50 -3.40 -8.84 11.06
N GLY A 51 -4.28 -8.34 10.19
CA GLY A 51 -4.02 -7.14 9.39
C GLY A 51 -3.72 -5.92 10.27
N VAL A 52 -4.60 -5.63 11.24
CA VAL A 52 -4.39 -4.50 12.16
C VAL A 52 -3.14 -4.67 13.01
N ALA A 53 -2.87 -5.88 13.53
CA ALA A 53 -1.68 -6.14 14.35
C ALA A 53 -0.38 -5.92 13.56
N VAL A 54 -0.30 -6.48 12.34
CA VAL A 54 0.84 -6.26 11.43
C VAL A 54 0.98 -4.76 11.12
N GLY A 55 -0.13 -4.09 10.81
CA GLY A 55 -0.13 -2.66 10.56
C GLY A 55 0.40 -1.84 11.74
N ILE A 56 -0.03 -2.15 12.97
CA ILE A 56 0.46 -1.49 14.19
C ILE A 56 1.96 -1.73 14.37
N VAL A 57 2.44 -2.96 14.19
CA VAL A 57 3.88 -3.28 14.31
C VAL A 57 4.69 -2.43 13.32
N VAL A 58 4.23 -2.32 12.07
CA VAL A 58 4.89 -1.48 11.06
C VAL A 58 4.84 0.00 11.44
N VAL A 59 3.70 0.52 11.92
CA VAL A 59 3.59 1.92 12.38
C VAL A 59 4.54 2.21 13.55
N LEU A 60 4.67 1.28 14.50
CA LEU A 60 5.63 1.40 15.60
C LEU A 60 7.07 1.42 15.07
N ALA A 61 7.40 0.52 14.14
CA ALA A 61 8.71 0.49 13.49
C ALA A 61 8.99 1.80 12.71
N SER A 62 8.05 2.29 11.91
CA SER A 62 8.13 3.57 11.20
C SER A 62 8.37 4.73 12.16
N ASN A 63 7.66 4.78 13.29
CA ASN A 63 7.86 5.82 14.31
C ASN A 63 9.23 5.74 14.99
N VAL A 64 9.76 4.54 15.24
CA VAL A 64 11.11 4.35 15.78
C VAL A 64 12.15 4.80 14.76
N LEU A 65 12.00 4.41 13.50
CA LEU A 65 12.91 4.79 12.41
C LEU A 65 12.92 6.30 12.19
N ASP A 66 11.76 6.96 12.15
CA ASP A 66 11.64 8.42 12.06
C ASP A 66 12.38 9.14 13.20
N ARG A 67 12.34 8.58 14.42
CA ARG A 67 13.08 9.16 15.55
C ARG A 67 14.59 8.91 15.49
N LYS A 68 15.02 7.75 14.99
CA LYS A 68 16.42 7.30 15.11
C LYS A 68 17.26 7.48 13.85
N ALA A 69 16.64 7.51 12.67
CA ALA A 69 17.33 7.47 11.40
C ALA A 69 17.10 8.74 10.57
N GLU A 70 18.19 9.37 10.13
CA GLU A 70 18.10 10.61 9.34
C GLU A 70 17.44 10.40 7.98
N TRP A 71 17.69 9.26 7.34
CA TRP A 71 17.05 8.93 6.05
C TRP A 71 15.53 8.84 6.17
N ALA A 72 15.00 8.36 7.31
CA ALA A 72 13.57 8.24 7.55
C ALA A 72 12.94 9.62 7.78
N ARG A 73 13.61 10.49 8.54
CA ARG A 73 13.20 11.90 8.67
C ARG A 73 13.22 12.64 7.35
N GLU A 74 14.25 12.44 6.54
CA GLU A 74 14.34 13.08 5.23
C GLU A 74 13.19 12.64 4.33
N LEU A 75 12.90 11.33 4.29
CA LEU A 75 11.73 10.82 3.57
C LEU A 75 10.42 11.44 4.09
N GLY A 76 10.25 11.53 5.41
CA GLY A 76 9.09 12.19 6.03
C GLY A 76 8.97 13.67 5.66
N ARG A 77 10.09 14.40 5.59
CA ARG A 77 10.13 15.80 5.14
C ARG A 77 9.73 15.94 3.67
N GLU A 78 10.21 15.05 2.79
CA GLU A 78 9.85 15.06 1.38
C GLU A 78 8.36 14.76 1.14
N PHE A 79 7.79 13.78 1.87
CA PHE A 79 6.35 13.57 1.88
C PHE A 79 5.60 14.79 2.41
N GLY A 80 6.08 15.42 3.49
CA GLY A 80 5.51 16.65 4.04
C GLY A 80 5.49 17.81 3.04
N ARG A 81 6.55 17.97 2.23
CA ARG A 81 6.62 18.98 1.15
C ARG A 81 5.65 18.69 0.02
N THR A 82 5.45 17.41 -0.31
CA THR A 82 4.56 17.00 -1.42
C THR A 82 3.09 17.08 -1.01
N LEU A 83 2.74 16.47 0.13
CA LEU A 83 1.36 16.34 0.60
C LEU A 83 0.88 17.63 1.28
N GLY A 84 1.73 18.25 2.09
CA GLY A 84 1.35 19.38 2.95
C GLY A 84 0.66 18.92 4.24
N PRO A 85 0.00 19.85 4.96
CA PRO A 85 -0.82 19.50 6.11
C PRO A 85 -2.01 18.64 5.68
N LEU A 86 -2.25 17.54 6.39
CA LEU A 86 -3.39 16.66 6.15
C LEU A 86 -4.29 16.66 7.39
N SER A 87 -5.59 16.83 7.19
CA SER A 87 -6.55 16.60 8.28
C SER A 87 -6.65 15.10 8.59
N THR A 88 -7.19 14.76 9.76
CA THR A 88 -7.43 13.34 10.10
C THR A 88 -8.43 12.70 9.13
N GLY A 89 -9.39 13.47 8.62
CA GLY A 89 -10.33 13.01 7.60
C GLY A 89 -9.66 12.71 6.26
N ASP A 90 -8.74 13.58 5.82
CA ASP A 90 -7.97 13.35 4.58
C ASP A 90 -7.10 12.10 4.70
N ALA A 91 -6.39 11.95 5.83
CA ALA A 91 -5.58 10.76 6.09
C ALA A 91 -6.42 9.48 6.09
N PHE A 92 -7.62 9.51 6.68
CA PHE A 92 -8.55 8.37 6.66
C PHE A 92 -8.98 8.02 5.23
N ILE A 93 -9.42 9.01 4.44
CA ILE A 93 -9.89 8.78 3.07
C ILE A 93 -8.75 8.27 2.19
N PHE A 94 -7.55 8.85 2.32
CA PHE A 94 -6.38 8.44 1.54
C PHE A 94 -5.99 7.01 1.89
N ALA A 95 -5.95 6.66 3.18
CA ALA A 95 -5.62 5.32 3.64
C ALA A 95 -6.66 4.28 3.21
N LEU A 96 -7.95 4.61 3.28
CA LEU A 96 -9.02 3.69 2.88
C LEU A 96 -9.02 3.47 1.37
N ALA A 97 -8.93 4.55 0.59
CA ALA A 97 -8.94 4.48 -0.86
C ALA A 97 -7.70 3.71 -1.38
N SER A 98 -6.50 4.07 -0.91
CA SER A 98 -5.25 3.36 -1.27
C SER A 98 -5.27 1.90 -0.84
N GLY A 99 -5.60 1.63 0.42
CA GLY A 99 -5.63 0.28 0.96
C GLY A 99 -6.60 -0.64 0.20
N VAL A 100 -7.78 -0.17 -0.17
CA VAL A 100 -8.71 -1.00 -0.96
C VAL A 100 -8.27 -1.12 -2.41
N GLY A 101 -8.03 0.01 -3.09
CA GLY A 101 -7.76 0.02 -4.53
C GLY A 101 -6.47 -0.70 -4.91
N GLU A 102 -5.40 -0.49 -4.14
CA GLU A 102 -4.12 -1.16 -4.40
C GLU A 102 -4.19 -2.65 -4.05
N GLU A 103 -4.75 -3.05 -2.91
CA GLU A 103 -4.78 -4.48 -2.56
C GLU A 103 -5.68 -5.31 -3.49
N LEU A 104 -6.79 -4.75 -3.99
CA LEU A 104 -7.59 -5.41 -5.03
C LEU A 104 -6.78 -5.63 -6.32
N LEU A 105 -6.03 -4.62 -6.77
CA LEU A 105 -5.23 -4.74 -8.00
C LEU A 105 -4.04 -5.67 -7.83
N PHE A 106 -3.29 -5.53 -6.73
CA PHE A 106 -2.03 -6.24 -6.57
C PHE A 106 -2.20 -7.64 -6.01
N ARG A 107 -3.11 -7.85 -5.05
CA ARG A 107 -3.27 -9.16 -4.37
C ARG A 107 -4.42 -9.90 -5.02
N GLY A 108 -5.58 -9.25 -5.09
CA GLY A 108 -6.77 -9.81 -5.70
C GLY A 108 -6.62 -10.17 -7.18
N PHE A 109 -5.84 -9.40 -7.95
CA PHE A 109 -5.62 -9.67 -9.37
C PHE A 109 -4.17 -10.05 -9.71
N LEU A 110 -3.20 -9.14 -9.56
CA LEU A 110 -1.87 -9.31 -10.13
C LEU A 110 -1.12 -10.53 -9.57
N GLN A 111 -1.16 -10.74 -8.25
CA GLN A 111 -0.54 -11.89 -7.61
C GLN A 111 -1.21 -13.21 -8.06
N GLN A 112 -2.53 -13.25 -8.19
CA GLN A 112 -3.27 -14.41 -8.71
C GLN A 112 -2.84 -14.74 -10.14
N ILE A 113 -2.95 -13.77 -11.06
CA ILE A 113 -2.69 -14.03 -12.47
C ILE A 113 -1.22 -14.39 -12.73
N LEU A 114 -0.27 -13.77 -12.01
CA LEU A 114 1.14 -14.14 -12.14
C LEU A 114 1.38 -15.58 -11.67
N THR A 115 0.75 -15.98 -10.58
CA THR A 115 0.87 -17.34 -10.05
C THR A 115 0.26 -18.37 -10.99
N GLU A 116 -0.96 -18.12 -11.48
CA GLU A 116 -1.75 -19.12 -12.22
C GLU A 116 -1.44 -19.15 -13.71
N ALA A 117 -1.20 -18.00 -14.34
CA ALA A 117 -1.05 -17.90 -15.78
C ALA A 117 0.41 -17.73 -16.25
N VAL A 118 1.31 -17.26 -15.38
CA VAL A 118 2.71 -17.01 -15.76
C VAL A 118 3.67 -18.04 -15.18
N PHE A 119 3.50 -18.41 -13.91
CA PHE A 119 4.35 -19.39 -13.24
C PHE A 119 3.71 -20.78 -13.19
N SER A 120 4.51 -21.81 -12.90
CA SER A 120 4.01 -23.18 -12.78
C SER A 120 4.83 -24.02 -11.80
N GLY A 121 4.20 -25.06 -11.25
CA GLY A 121 4.81 -25.96 -10.28
C GLY A 121 4.72 -25.48 -8.83
N ALA A 122 5.36 -26.21 -7.92
CA ALA A 122 5.21 -26.03 -6.46
C ALA A 122 5.72 -24.69 -5.90
N TRP A 123 6.34 -23.85 -6.72
CA TRP A 123 6.89 -22.54 -6.33
C TRP A 123 6.14 -21.36 -6.95
N ALA A 124 5.05 -21.62 -7.70
CA ALA A 124 4.29 -20.59 -8.42
C ALA A 124 3.75 -19.51 -7.48
N ASP A 125 3.17 -19.88 -6.33
CA ASP A 125 2.62 -18.92 -5.35
C ASP A 125 3.69 -17.94 -4.85
N TRP A 126 4.88 -18.48 -4.54
CA TRP A 126 6.02 -17.67 -4.10
C TRP A 126 6.53 -16.76 -5.21
N ALA A 127 6.55 -17.25 -6.45
CA ALA A 127 6.93 -16.47 -7.62
C ALA A 127 5.97 -15.31 -7.87
N GLY A 128 4.66 -15.58 -7.84
CA GLY A 128 3.62 -14.57 -7.99
C GLY A 128 3.69 -13.52 -6.89
N LEU A 129 3.87 -13.93 -5.63
CA LEU A 129 4.09 -13.03 -4.50
C LEU A 129 5.31 -12.13 -4.74
N ILE A 130 6.47 -12.71 -5.07
CA ILE A 130 7.72 -11.95 -5.27
C ILE A 130 7.56 -10.97 -6.44
N ALA A 131 7.03 -11.43 -7.57
CA ALA A 131 6.85 -10.61 -8.76
C ALA A 131 5.85 -9.46 -8.51
N ALA A 132 4.70 -9.74 -7.90
CA ALA A 132 3.72 -8.71 -7.55
C ALA A 132 4.31 -7.69 -6.57
N SER A 133 5.12 -8.13 -5.60
CA SER A 133 5.78 -7.25 -4.62
C SER A 133 6.84 -6.34 -5.24
N LEU A 134 7.60 -6.86 -6.21
CA LEU A 134 8.57 -6.08 -6.97
C LEU A 134 7.85 -5.03 -7.84
N ILE A 135 6.79 -5.42 -8.55
CA ILE A 135 5.99 -4.48 -9.37
C ILE A 135 5.35 -3.41 -8.47
N PHE A 136 4.81 -3.80 -7.31
CA PHE A 136 4.29 -2.86 -6.32
C PHE A 136 5.35 -1.83 -5.92
N GLY A 137 6.55 -2.29 -5.53
CA GLY A 137 7.67 -1.40 -5.22
C GLY A 137 8.06 -0.48 -6.38
N LEU A 138 8.11 -0.98 -7.61
CA LEU A 138 8.43 -0.19 -8.80
C LEU A 138 7.39 0.90 -9.10
N MET A 139 6.14 0.72 -8.67
CA MET A 139 5.10 1.76 -8.75
C MET A 139 5.22 2.80 -7.63
N HIS A 140 6.03 2.53 -6.61
CA HIS A 140 6.30 3.40 -5.47
C HIS A 140 7.64 4.12 -5.61
N VAL A 141 7.85 4.76 -6.76
CA VAL A 141 9.03 5.60 -7.03
C VAL A 141 8.63 7.06 -6.94
N GLY A 142 9.27 7.80 -6.02
CA GLY A 142 8.97 9.22 -5.84
C GLY A 142 9.70 10.12 -6.85
N PRO A 143 9.35 11.42 -6.90
CA PRO A 143 9.88 12.37 -7.88
C PRO A 143 11.40 12.53 -7.82
N ASP A 144 11.96 12.49 -6.61
CA ASP A 144 13.41 12.46 -6.37
C ASP A 144 13.83 11.05 -5.95
N ILE A 145 14.29 10.25 -6.92
CA ILE A 145 14.72 8.86 -6.69
C ILE A 145 15.73 8.76 -5.53
N LYS A 146 16.63 9.74 -5.36
CA LYS A 146 17.68 9.66 -4.32
C LYS A 146 17.11 9.82 -2.91
N LYS A 147 15.98 10.50 -2.76
CA LYS A 147 15.32 10.70 -1.46
C LYS A 147 14.20 9.70 -1.21
N PHE A 148 13.55 9.23 -2.27
CA PHE A 148 12.41 8.31 -2.20
C PHE A 148 12.77 6.83 -2.35
N TRP A 149 14.01 6.45 -2.69
CA TRP A 149 14.38 5.03 -2.75
C TRP A 149 14.06 4.23 -1.48
N PRO A 150 14.11 4.78 -0.23
CA PRO A 150 13.72 4.00 0.94
C PRO A 150 12.23 3.69 0.92
N TRP A 151 11.38 4.58 0.37
CA TRP A 151 9.96 4.31 0.18
C TRP A 151 9.72 3.18 -0.81
N THR A 152 10.43 3.18 -1.95
CA THR A 152 10.41 2.09 -2.93
C THR A 152 10.82 0.76 -2.28
N ALA A 153 11.92 0.74 -1.53
CA ALA A 153 12.40 -0.46 -0.84
C ALA A 153 11.41 -0.96 0.22
N MET A 154 10.84 -0.05 1.02
CA MET A 154 9.79 -0.39 1.99
C MET A 154 8.54 -0.91 1.31
N ALA A 155 8.15 -0.36 0.15
CA ALA A 155 7.01 -0.84 -0.63
C ALA A 155 7.23 -2.28 -1.13
N VAL A 156 8.44 -2.66 -1.55
CA VAL A 156 8.75 -4.08 -1.86
C VAL A 156 8.58 -4.97 -0.61
N VAL A 157 9.13 -4.55 0.53
CA VAL A 157 9.10 -5.35 1.76
C VAL A 157 7.69 -5.49 2.32
N LEU A 158 6.96 -4.38 2.45
CA LEU A 158 5.56 -4.40 2.86
C LEU A 158 4.70 -5.12 1.84
N GLY A 159 5.01 -4.96 0.56
CA GLY A 159 4.31 -5.62 -0.51
C GLY A 159 4.40 -7.14 -0.41
N ALA A 160 5.59 -7.67 -0.07
CA ALA A 160 5.82 -9.07 0.22
C ALA A 160 5.10 -9.52 1.51
N GLY A 161 5.07 -8.68 2.54
CA GLY A 161 4.29 -8.94 3.76
C GLY A 161 2.78 -9.05 3.49
N PHE A 162 2.24 -8.15 2.67
CA PHE A 162 0.84 -8.17 2.25
C PHE A 162 0.53 -9.38 1.38
N GLY A 163 1.40 -9.69 0.41
CA GLY A 163 1.26 -10.88 -0.43
C GLY A 163 1.34 -12.18 0.37
N TRP A 164 2.18 -12.24 1.42
CA TRP A 164 2.25 -13.38 2.32
C TRP A 164 1.00 -13.52 3.17
N MET A 165 0.49 -12.42 3.75
CA MET A 165 -0.80 -12.44 4.47
C MET A 165 -1.92 -12.94 3.57
N TYR A 166 -1.91 -12.53 2.29
CA TYR A 166 -2.90 -12.98 1.33
C TYR A 166 -2.81 -14.49 1.04
N LEU A 167 -1.61 -15.04 0.81
CA LEU A 167 -1.43 -16.49 0.65
C LEU A 167 -1.82 -17.27 1.93
N TYR A 168 -1.54 -16.70 3.10
CA TYR A 168 -1.79 -17.36 4.37
C TYR A 168 -3.28 -17.39 4.75
N THR A 169 -3.97 -16.26 4.60
CA THR A 169 -5.39 -16.10 4.95
C THR A 169 -6.33 -16.46 3.81
N GLY A 170 -5.84 -16.44 2.57
CA GLY A 170 -6.70 -16.54 1.42
C GLY A 170 -7.59 -15.34 1.15
N ASN A 171 -7.50 -14.27 1.94
CA ASN A 171 -8.46 -13.18 1.92
C ASN A 171 -7.74 -11.83 1.84
N VAL A 172 -8.21 -10.97 0.94
CA VAL A 172 -7.64 -9.62 0.75
C VAL A 172 -7.90 -8.69 1.95
N LEU A 173 -8.81 -9.05 2.86
CA LEU A 173 -9.13 -8.24 4.03
C LEU A 173 -7.92 -8.00 4.94
N ALA A 174 -7.12 -9.04 5.23
CA ALA A 174 -5.93 -8.92 6.07
C ALA A 174 -4.92 -7.88 5.50
N PRO A 175 -4.48 -7.99 4.23
CA PRO A 175 -3.60 -6.97 3.65
C PRO A 175 -4.27 -5.59 3.53
N ILE A 176 -5.57 -5.49 3.23
CA ILE A 176 -6.29 -4.19 3.22
C ILE A 176 -6.18 -3.50 4.58
N LEU A 177 -6.44 -4.23 5.67
CA LEU A 177 -6.44 -3.63 7.00
C LEU A 177 -5.03 -3.31 7.49
N ALA A 178 -4.03 -4.10 7.11
CA ALA A 178 -2.63 -3.76 7.37
C ALA A 178 -2.23 -2.47 6.64
N HIS A 179 -2.50 -2.41 5.33
CA HIS A 179 -2.18 -1.26 4.50
C HIS A 179 -2.91 0.00 4.96
N PHE A 180 -4.22 -0.10 5.22
CA PHE A 180 -5.02 0.99 5.79
C PHE A 180 -4.41 1.50 7.10
N THR A 181 -4.09 0.60 8.04
CA THR A 181 -3.53 0.96 9.34
C THR A 181 -2.21 1.71 9.18
N ILE A 182 -1.32 1.21 8.31
CA ILE A 182 -0.02 1.82 8.03
C ILE A 182 -0.20 3.22 7.46
N ASN A 183 -1.01 3.36 6.41
CA ASN A 183 -1.19 4.63 5.73
C ASN A 183 -1.89 5.64 6.63
N PHE A 184 -2.93 5.25 7.34
CA PHE A 184 -3.70 6.16 8.19
C PHE A 184 -2.82 6.82 9.25
N PHE A 185 -2.08 6.02 10.03
CA PHE A 185 -1.25 6.56 11.10
C PHE A 185 0.00 7.28 10.59
N ASN A 186 0.65 6.78 9.53
CA ASN A 186 1.84 7.41 8.98
C ASN A 186 1.51 8.73 8.28
N LEU A 187 0.43 8.81 7.49
CA LEU A 187 -0.01 10.07 6.87
C LEU A 187 -0.37 11.12 7.91
N GLN A 188 -1.06 10.73 8.99
CA GLN A 188 -1.36 11.64 10.09
C GLN A 188 -0.09 12.09 10.84
N SER A 189 0.89 11.20 11.02
CA SER A 189 2.18 11.52 11.63
C SER A 189 2.97 12.52 10.78
N ILE A 190 3.07 12.26 9.47
CA ILE A 190 3.77 13.11 8.50
C ILE A 190 3.09 14.47 8.37
N GLY A 191 1.76 14.50 8.19
CA GLY A 191 0.99 15.75 8.06
C GLY A 191 1.18 16.67 9.27
N ARG A 192 1.21 16.10 10.49
CA ARG A 192 1.46 16.86 11.73
C ARG A 192 2.92 17.32 11.87
N LYS A 193 3.89 16.45 11.60
CA LYS A 193 5.31 16.75 11.84
C LYS A 193 5.94 17.61 10.73
N TYR A 194 5.57 17.37 9.48
CA TYR A 194 6.29 17.87 8.31
C TYR A 194 5.42 18.62 7.31
N GLY A 195 4.09 18.60 7.45
CA GLY A 195 3.18 19.25 6.50
C GLY A 195 3.40 20.76 6.33
N HIS A 196 3.90 21.44 7.36
CA HIS A 196 4.22 22.87 7.32
C HIS A 196 5.35 23.20 6.32
N LEU A 197 6.17 22.23 5.92
CA LEU A 197 7.30 22.45 5.02
C LEU A 197 6.88 22.76 3.58
N LYS A 198 5.65 22.43 3.19
CA LYS A 198 5.11 22.76 1.86
C LYS A 198 5.03 24.27 1.62
N ALA A 199 4.56 25.02 2.63
CA ALA A 199 4.45 26.47 2.54
C ALA A 199 5.81 27.18 2.39
N GLY A 200 6.86 26.64 3.04
CA GLY A 200 8.22 27.19 2.92
C GLY A 200 8.87 26.93 1.56
N HIS A 201 8.46 25.87 0.85
CA HIS A 201 8.94 25.56 -0.49
C HIS A 201 8.23 26.35 -1.59
N GLU A 202 7.02 26.89 -1.31
CA GLU A 202 6.28 27.72 -2.26
C GLU A 202 6.75 29.20 -2.26
N GLN A 203 7.57 29.60 -1.28
CA GLN A 203 8.12 30.96 -1.15
C GLN A 203 9.55 31.12 -1.70
N GLN A 204 10.14 30.05 -2.24
CA GLN A 204 11.47 30.03 -2.89
C GLN A 204 11.33 29.81 -4.38
#